data_AF-A0A382GPY0-F1
#
_entry.id   AF-A0A382GPY0-F1
#
_cell.length_a   1.000
_cell.length_b   1.000
_cell.length_c   1.000
_cell.angle_alpha   90.00
_cell.angle_beta   90.00
_cell.angle_gamma   90.00
#
_symmetry.space_group_name_H-M   'P 1'
#
loop_
_entity.id
_entity.type
_entity.pdbx_description
1 polymer ?
#
loop_
_entity_poly.entity_id
_entity_poly.type
_entity_poly.pdbx_seq_one_letter_code
_entity_poly.pdbx_strand_id
1 'polypeptide(L)'
;TLAVGAYLEDSNQTTITNDNSTASADNSNSGSGAVYVYKRSGSSWAQEAYVKASNNDAQDYIGYSIALDNGTLAVGAYLEDSNQTTITNDNSTASANNDNSMSGAVYVYSFK
;
A
#
# COMPACT_ATOMS: atom_id res chain seq x y z
N THR A 1 -4.66 -15.97 -4.69
CA THR A 1 -3.81 -14.79 -4.44
C THR A 1 -3.40 -14.78 -2.99
N LEU A 2 -2.20 -14.30 -2.70
CA LEU A 2 -1.68 -14.07 -1.36
C LEU A 2 -1.24 -12.62 -1.29
N ALA A 3 -1.68 -11.87 -0.29
CA ALA A 3 -1.19 -10.53 0.00
C ALA A 3 -0.38 -10.59 1.30
N VAL A 4 0.81 -9.98 1.29
CA VAL A 4 1.74 -9.98 2.41
C VAL A 4 2.07 -8.53 2.75
N GLY A 5 1.75 -8.14 3.99
CA GLY A 5 2.08 -6.82 4.51
C GLY A 5 3.55 -6.72 4.87
N ALA A 6 4.18 -5.63 4.46
CA ALA A 6 5.53 -5.25 4.80
C ALA A 6 5.50 -3.82 5.34
N TYR A 7 4.87 -3.63 6.50
CA TYR A 7 4.58 -2.29 7.03
C TYR A 7 5.84 -1.48 7.40
N LEU A 8 7.01 -2.10 7.54
CA LEU A 8 8.31 -1.43 7.74
C LEU A 8 9.13 -1.30 6.45
N GLU A 9 8.52 -1.47 5.28
CA GLU A 9 9.17 -1.25 4.00
C GLU A 9 9.43 0.26 3.78
N ASP A 10 10.62 0.62 3.30
CA ASP A 10 11.15 1.99 3.33
C ASP A 10 11.14 2.70 1.95
N SER A 11 10.78 2.01 0.87
CA SER A 11 10.84 2.55 -0.49
C SER A 11 9.97 3.80 -0.62
N ASN A 12 10.54 4.88 -1.14
CA ASN A 12 9.87 6.16 -1.38
C ASN A 12 9.05 6.16 -2.69
N GLN A 13 8.76 4.99 -3.24
CA GLN A 13 7.86 4.84 -4.38
C GLN A 13 6.45 5.27 -3.98
N THR A 14 5.74 6.00 -4.85
CA THR A 14 4.34 6.46 -4.62
C THR A 14 3.36 5.82 -5.61
N THR A 15 3.80 4.79 -6.34
CA THR A 15 3.05 4.11 -7.39
C THR A 15 2.99 2.61 -7.16
N ILE A 16 2.01 1.96 -7.79
CA ILE A 16 1.89 0.49 -7.81
C ILE A 16 2.71 -0.06 -8.97
N THR A 17 3.43 -1.15 -8.73
CA THR A 17 4.17 -1.90 -9.76
C THR A 17 3.48 -3.24 -10.01
N ASN A 18 3.11 -3.54 -11.26
CA ASN A 18 2.34 -4.74 -11.66
C ASN A 18 3.07 -5.63 -12.69
N ASP A 19 4.40 -5.60 -12.73
CA ASP A 19 5.22 -6.26 -13.74
C ASP A 19 6.28 -7.21 -13.17
N ASN A 20 6.06 -7.69 -11.93
CA ASN A 20 7.01 -8.54 -11.19
C ASN A 20 8.39 -7.90 -10.96
N SER A 21 8.55 -6.58 -11.18
CA SER A 21 9.74 -5.86 -10.75
C SER A 21 9.72 -5.54 -9.25
N THR A 22 10.89 -5.23 -8.72
CA THR A 22 11.09 -4.87 -7.32
C THR A 22 10.70 -3.42 -7.05
N ALA A 23 10.43 -3.09 -5.79
CA ALA A 23 10.27 -1.70 -5.35
C ALA A 23 11.51 -0.86 -5.71
N SER A 24 11.32 0.46 -5.81
CA SER A 24 12.43 1.43 -5.94
C SER A 24 13.47 1.24 -4.83
N ALA A 25 14.75 1.41 -5.17
CA ALA A 25 15.87 1.36 -4.21
C ALA A 25 16.04 2.65 -3.39
N ASP A 26 15.25 3.69 -3.66
CA ASP A 26 15.20 4.90 -2.83
C ASP A 26 14.47 4.60 -1.53
N ASN A 27 15.22 4.40 -0.44
CA ASN A 27 14.69 4.09 0.89
C ASN A 27 14.66 5.30 1.82
N SER A 28 14.46 6.50 1.28
CA SER A 28 14.42 7.75 2.06
C SER A 28 13.15 7.91 2.92
N ASN A 29 12.16 7.01 2.78
CA ASN A 29 10.84 7.16 3.40
C ASN A 29 10.56 6.03 4.42
N SER A 30 11.22 6.13 5.56
CA SER A 30 11.29 5.02 6.52
C SER A 30 9.92 4.63 7.10
N GLY A 31 9.63 3.33 7.10
CA GLY A 31 8.39 2.79 7.65
C GLY A 31 7.14 3.26 6.88
N SER A 32 7.29 3.73 5.64
CA SER A 32 6.16 4.11 4.81
C SER A 32 5.29 2.91 4.42
N GLY A 33 5.87 1.70 4.47
CA GLY A 33 5.18 0.42 4.40
C GLY A 33 4.75 0.01 2.99
N ALA A 34 4.43 -1.26 2.77
CA ALA A 34 3.97 -1.76 1.48
C ALA A 34 3.16 -3.06 1.62
N VAL A 35 2.55 -3.50 0.51
CA VAL A 35 1.97 -4.84 0.38
C VAL A 35 2.51 -5.51 -0.88
N TYR A 36 2.98 -6.74 -0.73
CA TYR A 36 3.39 -7.59 -1.85
C TYR A 36 2.27 -8.58 -2.17
N VAL A 37 1.90 -8.68 -3.44
CA VAL A 37 0.84 -9.57 -3.92
C VAL A 37 1.48 -10.69 -4.73
N TYR A 38 1.15 -11.92 -4.40
CA TYR A 38 1.63 -13.13 -5.05
C TYR A 38 0.49 -13.97 -5.62
N LYS A 39 0.76 -14.57 -6.78
CA LYS A 39 -0.12 -15.53 -7.43
C LYS A 39 0.54 -16.90 -7.49
N ARG A 40 -0.23 -17.93 -7.15
CA ARG A 40 0.23 -19.31 -7.22
C ARG A 40 0.05 -19.83 -8.64
N SER A 41 1.13 -20.36 -9.23
CA SER A 41 1.13 -21.08 -10.50
C SER A 41 1.68 -22.48 -10.26
N GLY A 42 0.78 -23.49 -10.26
CA GLY A 42 1.12 -24.86 -9.87
C GLY A 42 1.65 -24.94 -8.43
N SER A 43 2.90 -25.35 -8.28
CA SER A 43 3.60 -25.43 -6.99
C SER A 43 4.38 -24.17 -6.63
N SER A 44 4.48 -23.19 -7.52
CA SER A 44 5.30 -21.98 -7.35
C SER A 44 4.45 -20.75 -7.04
N TRP A 45 5.03 -19.78 -6.35
CA TRP A 45 4.48 -18.44 -6.18
C TRP A 45 5.30 -17.45 -6.99
N ALA A 46 4.63 -16.55 -7.70
CA ALA A 46 5.24 -15.43 -8.41
C ALA A 46 4.65 -14.13 -7.88
N GLN A 47 5.48 -13.09 -7.74
CA GLN A 47 4.97 -11.75 -7.39
C GLN A 47 4.18 -11.22 -8.58
N GLU A 48 2.98 -10.73 -8.31
CA GLU A 48 2.07 -10.13 -9.30
C GLU A 48 2.08 -8.61 -9.17
N ALA A 49 2.14 -8.11 -7.93
CA ALA A 49 2.16 -6.67 -7.67
C ALA A 49 2.97 -6.29 -6.42
N TYR A 50 3.48 -5.06 -6.44
CA TYR A 50 3.92 -4.30 -5.28
C TYR A 50 2.98 -3.10 -5.13
N VAL A 51 2.34 -3.01 -3.97
CA VAL A 51 1.29 -2.03 -3.65
C VAL A 51 1.79 -1.07 -2.60
N LYS A 52 1.55 0.21 -2.83
CA LYS A 52 2.04 1.34 -2.05
C LYS A 52 0.97 2.43 -1.99
N ALA A 53 0.92 3.20 -0.90
CA ALA A 53 0.07 4.38 -0.82
C ALA A 53 0.59 5.45 -1.80
N SER A 54 -0.32 6.25 -2.36
CA SER A 54 0.05 7.34 -3.28
C SER A 54 0.61 8.58 -2.58
N ASN A 55 0.29 8.72 -1.30
CA ASN A 55 0.63 9.80 -0.37
C ASN A 55 1.44 9.23 0.80
N ASN A 56 2.27 8.21 0.54
CA ASN A 56 3.01 7.55 1.59
C ASN A 56 4.01 8.50 2.24
N ASP A 57 3.92 8.63 3.55
CA ASP A 57 4.87 9.36 4.38
C ASP A 57 5.54 8.42 5.39
N ALA A 58 6.58 8.96 6.02
CA ALA A 58 7.37 8.19 6.95
C ALA A 58 6.49 7.77 8.12
N GLN A 59 6.59 6.50 8.50
CA GLN A 59 5.83 5.92 9.60
C GLN A 59 4.32 5.78 9.39
N ASP A 60 3.78 5.96 8.18
CA ASP A 60 2.36 5.67 7.89
C ASP A 60 2.01 4.18 8.09
N TYR A 61 3.01 3.31 7.93
CA TYR A 61 2.90 1.86 8.13
C TYR A 61 1.78 1.20 7.32
N ILE A 62 1.58 1.60 6.06
CA ILE A 62 0.64 0.89 5.16
C ILE A 62 1.03 -0.60 5.08
N GLY A 63 0.02 -1.47 5.11
CA GLY A 63 0.24 -2.92 5.12
C GLY A 63 0.29 -3.50 6.53
N TYR A 64 0.03 -2.69 7.57
CA TYR A 64 -0.07 -3.16 8.94
C TYR A 64 -1.24 -4.14 9.13
N SER A 65 -2.39 -3.84 8.52
CA SER A 65 -3.56 -4.72 8.49
C SER A 65 -4.02 -4.94 7.05
N ILE A 66 -4.46 -6.16 6.75
CA ILE A 66 -4.85 -6.58 5.40
C ILE A 66 -6.13 -7.40 5.47
N ALA A 67 -7.07 -7.09 4.57
CA ALA A 67 -8.19 -7.96 4.22
C ALA A 67 -8.22 -8.15 2.71
N LEU A 68 -8.42 -9.40 2.28
CA LEU A 68 -8.50 -9.76 0.86
C LEU A 68 -9.74 -10.62 0.64
N ASP A 69 -10.65 -10.15 -0.19
CA ASP A 69 -11.84 -10.90 -0.59
C ASP A 69 -12.13 -10.67 -2.08
N ASN A 70 -12.36 -11.76 -2.83
CA ASN A 70 -12.82 -11.72 -4.23
C ASN A 70 -12.12 -10.71 -5.18
N GLY A 71 -10.81 -10.51 -4.99
CA GLY A 71 -10.03 -9.58 -5.82
C GLY A 71 -10.00 -8.13 -5.33
N THR A 72 -10.67 -7.83 -4.21
CA THR A 72 -10.59 -6.57 -3.48
C THR A 72 -9.62 -6.72 -2.31
N LEU A 73 -8.60 -5.88 -2.29
CA LEU A 73 -7.61 -5.79 -1.23
C LEU A 73 -7.84 -4.49 -0.44
N ALA A 74 -8.15 -4.60 0.84
CA ALA A 74 -8.16 -3.46 1.76
C ALA A 74 -6.89 -3.49 2.63
N VAL A 75 -6.22 -2.36 2.73
CA VAL A 75 -4.93 -2.21 3.41
C VAL A 75 -4.97 -1.06 4.40
N GLY A 76 -4.72 -1.33 5.67
CA GLY A 76 -4.67 -0.30 6.71
C GLY A 76 -3.28 0.33 6.84
N ALA A 77 -3.27 1.64 7.13
CA ALA A 77 -2.13 2.46 7.51
C ALA A 77 -2.53 3.22 8.79
N TYR A 78 -2.19 2.68 9.95
CA TYR A 78 -2.80 3.10 11.22
C TYR A 78 -2.24 4.41 11.78
N LEU A 79 -1.09 4.88 11.28
CA LEU A 79 -0.49 6.17 11.63
C LEU A 79 -0.47 7.15 10.46
N GLU A 80 -1.23 6.88 9.40
CA GLU A 80 -1.38 7.86 8.34
C GLU A 80 -2.03 9.14 8.90
N ASP A 81 -1.51 10.30 8.50
CA ASP A 81 -1.79 11.59 9.14
C ASP A 81 -2.70 12.51 8.28
N SER A 82 -3.25 12.02 7.16
CA SER A 82 -3.89 12.93 6.21
C SER A 82 -5.18 13.53 6.75
N ASN A 83 -5.50 14.73 6.27
CA ASN A 83 -6.74 15.44 6.58
C ASN A 83 -7.91 15.03 5.66
N GLN A 84 -7.80 13.89 4.96
CA GLN A 84 -8.80 13.41 4.03
C GLN A 84 -10.11 13.12 4.77
N THR A 85 -11.17 13.90 4.48
CA THR A 85 -12.49 13.75 5.12
C THR A 85 -13.54 13.10 4.22
N THR A 86 -13.18 12.79 2.97
CA THR A 86 -14.07 12.19 1.97
C THR A 86 -13.46 10.93 1.38
N ILE A 87 -14.30 10.01 0.92
CA ILE A 87 -13.83 8.80 0.22
C ILE A 87 -13.39 9.17 -1.20
N THR A 88 -12.15 8.82 -1.56
CA THR A 88 -11.63 8.88 -2.93
C THR A 88 -11.84 7.52 -3.60
N ASN A 89 -12.78 7.45 -4.55
CA ASN A 89 -13.17 6.20 -5.24
C ASN A 89 -12.67 6.12 -6.69
N ASP A 90 -11.59 6.82 -7.00
CA ASP A 90 -10.98 6.83 -8.32
C ASP A 90 -9.48 6.53 -8.21
N ASN A 91 -8.76 6.66 -9.32
CA ASN A 91 -7.30 6.46 -9.36
C ASN A 91 -6.53 7.77 -9.11
N SER A 92 -7.14 8.75 -8.42
CA SER A 92 -6.45 9.95 -7.96
C SER A 92 -5.66 9.68 -6.69
N THR A 93 -4.75 10.58 -6.38
CA THR A 93 -3.92 10.49 -5.16
C THR A 93 -4.74 10.87 -3.94
N ALA A 94 -4.59 10.13 -2.85
CA ALA A 94 -5.06 10.56 -1.54
C ALA A 94 -4.40 11.89 -1.12
N SER A 95 -5.03 12.62 -0.19
CA SER A 95 -4.50 13.87 0.35
C SER A 95 -3.11 13.65 0.96
N ALA A 96 -2.15 14.51 0.61
CA ALA A 96 -0.83 14.56 1.25
C ALA A 96 -0.76 15.66 2.34
N ASN A 97 -1.90 16.26 2.73
CA ASN A 97 -1.93 17.22 3.82
C ASN A 97 -2.05 16.46 5.14
N ASN A 98 -1.00 16.55 5.97
CA ASN A 98 -0.86 15.84 7.25
C ASN A 98 -1.18 16.70 8.48
N ASP A 99 -2.15 17.61 8.36
CA ASP A 99 -2.56 18.48 9.48
C ASP A 99 -3.41 17.74 10.55
N ASN A 100 -3.64 16.42 10.41
CA ASN A 100 -4.48 15.62 11.31
C ASN A 100 -3.76 14.35 11.81
N SER A 101 -2.95 14.51 12.86
CA SER A 101 -2.09 13.43 13.37
C SER A 101 -2.86 12.15 13.76
N MET A 102 -2.34 11.03 13.27
CA MET A 102 -2.73 9.63 13.48
C MET A 102 -4.21 9.40 13.17
N SER A 103 -4.73 10.07 12.14
CA SER A 103 -6.11 9.92 11.69
C SER A 103 -6.38 8.50 11.15
N GLY A 104 -5.35 7.89 10.58
CA GLY A 104 -5.35 6.56 10.01
C GLY A 104 -6.10 6.50 8.67
N ALA A 105 -5.66 5.58 7.81
CA ALA A 105 -6.26 5.39 6.49
C ALA A 105 -6.48 3.91 6.14
N VAL A 106 -7.42 3.68 5.22
CA VAL A 106 -7.59 2.40 4.52
C VAL A 106 -7.54 2.66 3.02
N TYR A 107 -6.65 1.95 2.35
CA TYR A 107 -6.50 1.96 0.90
C TYR A 107 -7.15 0.71 0.32
N VAL A 108 -8.02 0.89 -0.67
CA VAL A 108 -8.75 -0.22 -1.31
C VAL A 108 -8.30 -0.36 -2.76
N TYR A 109 -7.78 -1.53 -3.10
CA TYR A 109 -7.30 -1.88 -4.44
C TYR A 109 -8.16 -3.00 -5.02
N SER A 110 -8.30 -3.02 -6.35
CA SER A 110 -8.97 -4.09 -7.07
C SER A 110 -8.03 -4.69 -8.12
N PHE A 111 -7.92 -6.01 -8.13
CA PHE A 111 -7.21 -6.75 -9.17
C PHE A 111 -8.17 -7.00 -10.34
N LYS A 112 -7.70 -6.81 -11.58
CA LYS A 112 -8.44 -7.15 -12.80
C LYS A 112 -7.88 -8.42 -13.43
#